data_AF-A0A1T5IXK6-F1
#
_entry.id   AF-A0A1T5IXK6-F1
#
_cell.length_a   1.000
_cell.length_b   1.000
_cell.length_c   1.000
_cell.angle_alpha   90.00
_cell.angle_beta   90.00
_cell.angle_gamma   90.00
#
_symmetry.space_group_name_H-M   'P 1'
#
loop_
_entity.id
_entity.type
_entity.pdbx_description
1 polymer ?
#
loop_
_entity_poly.entity_id
_entity_poly.type
_entity_poly.pdbx_seq_one_letter_code
_entity_poly.pdbx_strand_id
1 'polypeptide(L)'
;MRLYGIILLYFLSLPAWAQFDKDFLGLSAEENLILKSITAYDVVKTDTTGRLTQIWLEIDSQLCSLSERMSAQKLLALTYHDKPIIRCRAFHVLVDEYEGDALSIIQEHMQDTAVVHSFPGSCLPMKAYVGDYFVEVYRRKCFFARDSIQRGKLDSIVIFAPNKLSARHFAMYRAANAGKFYNKIREIVMEAEVSGQGIITLAKFRREQDIDLIMNWKSSDHLHRDRNASCTFFAIAEFPHPAFSPFLQQYIKKAILAKPDVSCHLLYFAIANYNNKTSHDLLSLPFQIADKSIRTEHLEKLSEALKMNSNPIYNDLRSRLKGYK
;
A
#
# COMPACT_ATOMS: atom_id res chain seq x y z
N MET A 1 43.54 29.71 -33.38
CA MET A 1 43.10 28.29 -33.28
C MET A 1 43.72 27.67 -32.04
N ARG A 2 42.96 27.56 -30.94
CA ARG A 2 43.32 26.77 -29.76
C ARG A 2 42.05 26.03 -29.34
N LEU A 3 42.04 24.71 -29.56
CA LEU A 3 40.99 23.80 -29.09
C LEU A 3 41.15 23.66 -27.57
N TYR A 4 40.11 24.00 -26.80
CA TYR A 4 39.97 23.54 -25.42
C TYR A 4 39.10 22.28 -25.43
N GLY A 5 39.74 21.15 -25.13
CA GLY A 5 39.05 19.88 -24.88
C GLY A 5 38.36 19.92 -23.53
N ILE A 6 37.04 19.82 -23.54
CA ILE A 6 36.22 19.59 -22.35
C ILE A 6 36.25 18.08 -22.08
N ILE A 7 36.96 17.67 -21.02
CA ILE A 7 36.87 16.32 -20.48
C ILE A 7 35.61 16.27 -19.60
N LEU A 8 34.55 15.65 -20.11
CA LEU A 8 33.37 15.29 -19.33
C LEU A 8 33.71 14.09 -18.44
N LEU A 9 34.07 14.35 -17.18
CA LEU A 9 34.15 13.32 -16.14
C LEU A 9 32.72 13.00 -15.68
N TYR A 10 32.10 12.00 -16.30
CA TYR A 10 30.94 11.34 -15.71
C TYR A 10 31.41 10.61 -14.45
N PHE A 11 31.10 11.18 -13.28
CA PHE A 11 31.08 10.46 -12.01
C PHE A 11 29.97 9.40 -12.10
N LEU A 12 30.31 8.23 -12.63
CA LEU A 12 29.58 7.00 -12.37
C LEU A 12 29.91 6.59 -10.92
N SER A 13 29.19 7.17 -9.96
CA SER A 13 29.08 6.56 -8.63
C SER A 13 28.22 5.30 -8.77
N LEU A 14 28.82 4.24 -9.31
CA LEU A 14 28.31 2.90 -9.11
C LEU A 14 28.37 2.66 -7.59
N PRO A 15 27.25 2.38 -6.90
CA PRO A 15 27.36 1.86 -5.55
C PRO A 15 28.12 0.54 -5.69
N ALA A 16 29.31 0.48 -5.12
CA ALA A 16 29.95 -0.78 -4.84
C ALA A 16 28.98 -1.50 -3.88
N TRP A 17 28.17 -2.41 -4.41
CA TRP A 17 27.41 -3.37 -3.62
C TRP A 17 28.47 -4.24 -2.96
N ALA A 18 28.98 -3.76 -1.82
CA ALA A 18 29.88 -4.50 -0.99
C ALA A 18 29.12 -5.75 -0.58
N GLN A 19 29.56 -6.88 -1.11
CA GLN A 19 29.35 -8.15 -0.46
C GLN A 19 30.09 -8.02 0.88
N PHE A 20 29.36 -7.61 1.91
CA PHE A 20 29.93 -7.33 3.23
C PHE A 20 30.43 -8.65 3.80
N ASP A 21 31.74 -8.85 3.72
CA ASP A 21 32.37 -10.03 4.29
C ASP A 21 32.16 -10.02 5.82
N LYS A 22 31.76 -11.16 6.38
CA LYS A 22 31.45 -11.28 7.82
C LYS A 22 32.65 -10.91 8.69
N ASP A 23 33.84 -11.06 8.15
CA ASP A 23 35.11 -10.74 8.83
C ASP A 23 35.32 -9.23 8.99
N PHE A 24 34.63 -8.38 8.22
CA PHE A 24 34.76 -6.93 8.28
C PHE A 24 34.08 -6.29 9.52
N LEU A 25 33.05 -6.94 10.07
CA LEU A 25 32.27 -6.36 11.19
C LEU A 25 32.95 -6.49 12.56
N GLY A 26 34.00 -7.31 12.67
CA GLY A 26 34.69 -7.56 13.93
C GLY A 26 33.74 -8.04 15.04
N LEU A 27 32.78 -8.90 14.69
CA LEU A 27 31.78 -9.41 15.63
C LEU A 27 32.43 -10.35 16.65
N SER A 28 32.13 -10.15 17.92
CA SER A 28 32.51 -11.07 18.99
C SER A 28 31.81 -12.42 18.84
N ALA A 29 32.27 -13.44 19.56
CA ALA A 29 31.61 -14.74 19.59
C ALA A 29 30.15 -14.62 20.08
N GLU A 30 29.89 -13.75 21.06
CA GLU A 30 28.55 -13.51 21.59
C GLU A 30 27.63 -12.82 20.58
N GLU A 31 28.13 -11.81 19.87
CA GLU A 31 27.41 -11.14 18.79
C GLU A 31 27.04 -12.10 17.67
N ASN A 32 27.96 -13.00 17.29
CA ASN A 32 27.69 -14.06 16.31
C ASN A 32 26.60 -15.05 16.79
N LEU A 33 26.56 -15.38 18.08
CA LEU A 33 25.50 -16.22 18.65
C LEU A 33 24.13 -15.53 18.58
N ILE A 34 24.08 -14.22 18.81
CA ILE A 34 22.84 -13.43 18.65
C ILE A 34 22.37 -13.47 17.19
N LEU A 35 23.27 -13.22 16.22
CA LEU A 35 22.91 -13.30 14.80
C LEU A 35 22.42 -14.70 14.40
N LYS A 36 23.05 -15.76 14.94
CA LYS A 36 22.62 -17.14 14.70
C LYS A 36 21.21 -17.39 15.26
N SER A 37 20.92 -16.92 16.47
CA SER A 37 19.58 -17.06 17.07
C SER A 37 18.52 -16.31 16.26
N ILE A 38 18.88 -15.13 15.72
CA ILE A 38 17.99 -14.36 14.86
C ILE A 38 17.55 -15.17 13.63
N THR A 39 18.50 -15.86 12.99
CA THR A 39 18.21 -16.66 11.80
C THR A 39 17.41 -17.93 12.06
N ALA A 40 17.21 -18.33 13.32
CA ALA A 40 16.35 -19.47 13.65
C ALA A 40 14.86 -19.17 13.42
N TYR A 41 14.48 -17.89 13.39
CA TYR A 41 13.11 -17.44 13.18
C TYR A 41 13.08 -16.40 12.07
N ASP A 42 12.65 -16.80 10.87
CA ASP A 42 12.54 -15.90 9.71
C ASP A 42 11.29 -15.01 9.76
N VAL A 43 11.05 -14.39 10.92
CA VAL A 43 9.83 -13.66 11.25
C VAL A 43 10.15 -12.30 11.86
N VAL A 44 9.46 -11.27 11.37
CA VAL A 44 9.50 -9.88 11.88
C VAL A 44 8.18 -9.47 12.53
N LYS A 45 8.29 -8.58 13.52
CA LYS A 45 7.15 -7.96 14.21
C LYS A 45 6.68 -6.72 13.46
N THR A 46 5.44 -6.75 12.96
CA THR A 46 4.81 -5.62 12.26
C THR A 46 3.70 -4.95 13.06
N ASP A 47 3.18 -5.59 14.11
CA ASP A 47 2.19 -5.01 15.02
C ASP A 47 2.54 -5.23 16.50
N THR A 48 1.87 -4.52 17.40
CA THR A 48 2.03 -4.66 18.86
C THR A 48 0.75 -5.17 19.53
N THR A 49 -0.30 -5.43 18.75
CA THR A 49 -1.65 -5.71 19.22
C THR A 49 -2.01 -7.20 19.24
N GLY A 50 -1.08 -8.07 18.85
CA GLY A 50 -1.25 -9.52 18.91
C GLY A 50 -1.12 -10.10 20.33
N ARG A 51 -1.80 -11.24 20.56
CA ARG A 51 -1.60 -12.08 21.75
C ARG A 51 -0.11 -12.40 21.86
N LEU A 52 0.51 -12.17 23.03
CA LEU A 52 1.91 -12.54 23.28
C LEU A 52 2.05 -14.06 23.05
N THR A 53 2.70 -14.42 21.96
CA THR A 53 3.10 -15.80 21.66
C THR A 53 4.54 -15.96 22.12
N GLN A 54 4.97 -17.19 22.33
CA GLN A 54 6.36 -17.51 22.66
C GLN A 54 7.34 -16.90 21.65
N ILE A 55 6.97 -16.89 20.36
CA ILE A 55 7.76 -16.29 19.27
C ILE A 55 7.94 -14.77 19.46
N TRP A 56 6.92 -14.06 19.97
CA TRP A 56 7.05 -12.61 20.22
C TRP A 56 8.02 -12.29 21.34
N LEU A 57 8.01 -13.09 22.42
CA LEU A 57 8.97 -12.95 23.52
C LEU A 57 10.40 -13.22 23.04
N GLU A 58 10.58 -14.20 22.16
CA GLU A 58 11.87 -14.51 21.56
C GLU A 58 12.38 -13.38 20.67
N ILE A 59 11.51 -12.81 19.82
CA ILE A 59 11.85 -11.65 18.98
C ILE A 59 12.22 -10.45 19.86
N ASP A 60 11.41 -10.13 20.87
CA ASP A 60 11.67 -9.00 21.76
C ASP A 60 13.01 -9.20 22.52
N SER A 61 13.29 -10.41 23.00
CA SER A 61 14.58 -10.77 23.62
C SER A 61 15.77 -10.59 22.67
N GLN A 62 15.60 -10.92 21.39
CA GLN A 62 16.63 -10.75 20.36
C GLN A 62 16.87 -9.27 20.06
N LEU A 63 15.82 -8.45 20.00
CA LEU A 63 15.94 -7.00 19.83
C LEU A 63 16.65 -6.34 21.02
N CYS A 64 16.29 -6.71 22.26
CA CYS A 64 17.00 -6.25 23.45
C CYS A 64 18.48 -6.65 23.41
N SER A 65 18.78 -7.92 23.08
CA SER A 65 20.16 -8.41 23.00
C SER A 65 21.00 -7.66 21.96
N LEU A 66 20.40 -7.30 20.81
CA LEU A 66 21.06 -6.46 19.81
C LEU A 66 21.34 -5.06 20.35
N SER A 67 20.33 -4.42 20.97
CA SER A 67 20.45 -3.06 21.52
C SER A 67 21.55 -2.95 22.57
N GLU A 68 21.59 -3.90 23.51
CA GLU A 68 22.53 -3.86 24.64
C GLU A 68 23.99 -4.14 24.24
N ARG A 69 24.21 -4.85 23.12
CA ARG A 69 25.52 -5.43 22.80
C ARG A 69 26.15 -4.92 21.51
N MET A 70 25.38 -4.27 20.65
CA MET A 70 25.88 -3.75 19.38
C MET A 70 25.83 -2.22 19.35
N SER A 71 26.91 -1.60 18.90
CA SER A 71 26.93 -0.15 18.67
C SER A 71 26.06 0.23 17.47
N ALA A 72 25.67 1.51 17.41
CA ALA A 72 24.95 2.07 16.27
C ALA A 72 25.67 1.81 14.93
N GLN A 73 27.01 1.89 14.88
CA GLN A 73 27.76 1.63 13.64
C GLN A 73 27.69 0.16 13.22
N LYS A 74 27.74 -0.78 14.17
CA LYS A 74 27.58 -2.21 13.88
C LYS A 74 26.17 -2.52 13.40
N LEU A 75 25.15 -1.97 14.07
CA LEU A 75 23.75 -2.12 13.66
C LEU A 75 23.52 -1.52 12.27
N LEU A 76 24.10 -0.35 11.97
CA LEU A 76 24.05 0.25 10.63
C LEU A 76 24.66 -0.69 9.59
N ALA A 77 25.84 -1.24 9.86
CA ALA A 77 26.46 -2.19 8.94
C ALA A 77 25.62 -3.48 8.78
N LEU A 78 24.90 -3.91 9.81
CA LEU A 78 23.98 -5.05 9.74
C LEU A 78 22.71 -4.77 8.92
N THR A 79 22.34 -3.51 8.65
CA THR A 79 21.27 -3.23 7.67
C THR A 79 21.66 -3.65 6.26
N TYR A 80 22.94 -3.95 6.00
CA TYR A 80 23.46 -4.45 4.72
C TYR A 80 23.75 -5.95 4.71
N HIS A 81 23.40 -6.67 5.78
CA HIS A 81 23.71 -8.09 5.91
C HIS A 81 22.96 -8.97 4.88
N ASP A 82 23.58 -10.05 4.38
CA ASP A 82 23.00 -10.94 3.35
C ASP A 82 21.64 -11.52 3.73
N LYS A 83 21.44 -11.82 5.02
CA LYS A 83 20.19 -12.37 5.56
C LYS A 83 19.14 -11.25 5.80
N PRO A 84 17.98 -11.28 5.12
CA PRO A 84 16.94 -10.26 5.22
C PRO A 84 16.47 -9.98 6.66
N ILE A 85 16.28 -11.04 7.44
CA ILE A 85 15.82 -10.94 8.82
C ILE A 85 16.80 -10.17 9.73
N ILE A 86 18.11 -10.29 9.48
CA ILE A 86 19.13 -9.55 10.23
C ILE A 86 19.04 -8.06 9.88
N ARG A 87 18.88 -7.72 8.59
CA ARG A 87 18.67 -6.33 8.14
C ARG A 87 17.47 -5.71 8.84
N CYS A 88 16.33 -6.40 8.84
CA CYS A 88 15.10 -5.95 9.49
C CYS A 88 15.29 -5.68 10.98
N ARG A 89 15.94 -6.58 11.73
CA ARG A 89 16.09 -6.41 13.18
C ARG A 89 17.11 -5.35 13.55
N ALA A 90 18.21 -5.27 12.81
CA ALA A 90 19.18 -4.20 12.99
C ALA A 90 18.54 -2.83 12.75
N PHE A 91 17.76 -2.69 11.67
CA PHE A 91 17.03 -1.46 11.38
C PHE A 91 15.98 -1.12 12.45
N HIS A 92 15.26 -2.13 12.98
CA HIS A 92 14.30 -1.92 14.07
C HIS A 92 14.97 -1.31 15.30
N VAL A 93 16.07 -1.91 15.76
CA VAL A 93 16.82 -1.41 16.92
C VAL A 93 17.39 -0.02 16.65
N LEU A 94 17.91 0.24 15.44
CA LEU A 94 18.37 1.58 15.06
C LEU A 94 17.26 2.62 15.14
N VAL A 95 16.05 2.29 14.68
CA VAL A 95 14.93 3.22 14.73
C VAL A 95 14.48 3.45 16.17
N ASP A 96 14.41 2.44 17.03
CA ASP A 96 13.86 2.61 18.38
C ASP A 96 14.86 3.28 19.33
N GLU A 97 16.11 2.84 19.31
CA GLU A 97 17.11 3.16 20.35
C GLU A 97 18.03 4.31 19.95
N TYR A 98 18.12 4.61 18.64
CA TYR A 98 19.05 5.60 18.13
C TYR A 98 18.32 6.71 17.35
N GLU A 99 18.77 7.94 17.53
CA GLU A 99 18.37 9.08 16.69
C GLU A 99 19.19 9.15 15.38
N GLY A 100 19.51 7.98 14.82
CA GLY A 100 20.22 7.87 13.56
C GLY A 100 19.38 8.35 12.37
N ASP A 101 20.04 8.59 11.23
CA ASP A 101 19.38 9.01 9.99
C ASP A 101 18.66 7.82 9.32
N ALA A 102 17.58 7.37 9.94
CA ALA A 102 16.75 6.27 9.45
C ALA A 102 16.17 6.55 8.06
N LEU A 103 15.95 7.82 7.70
CA LEU A 103 15.47 8.18 6.37
C LEU A 103 16.51 7.90 5.29
N SER A 104 17.79 8.21 5.53
CA SER A 104 18.87 7.87 4.60
C SER A 104 19.01 6.36 4.43
N ILE A 105 18.94 5.59 5.53
CA ILE A 105 18.96 4.12 5.45
C ILE A 105 17.76 3.61 4.63
N ILE A 106 16.55 4.11 4.89
CA ILE A 106 15.37 3.75 4.08
C ILE A 106 15.62 4.04 2.60
N GLN A 107 16.12 5.23 2.27
CA GLN A 107 16.38 5.63 0.89
C GLN A 107 17.34 4.66 0.18
N GLU A 108 18.39 4.19 0.86
CA GLU A 108 19.35 3.21 0.35
C GLU A 108 18.72 1.82 0.13
N HIS A 109 17.70 1.46 0.91
CA HIS A 109 17.03 0.16 0.87
C HIS A 109 15.70 0.14 0.09
N MET A 110 15.40 1.18 -0.71
CA MET A 110 14.14 1.25 -1.49
C MET A 110 13.97 0.14 -2.53
N GLN A 111 15.05 -0.49 -2.96
CA GLN A 111 15.02 -1.61 -3.91
C GLN A 111 15.14 -2.98 -3.23
N ASP A 112 15.18 -3.03 -1.89
CA ASP A 112 15.32 -4.30 -1.16
C ASP A 112 14.01 -5.09 -1.15
N THR A 113 13.85 -5.93 -2.18
CA THR A 113 12.71 -6.84 -2.34
C THR A 113 12.96 -8.23 -1.76
N ALA A 114 13.98 -8.41 -0.91
CA ALA A 114 14.15 -9.68 -0.24
C ALA A 114 12.97 -9.93 0.70
N VAL A 115 12.55 -11.18 0.83
CA VAL A 115 11.34 -11.54 1.56
C VAL A 115 11.68 -11.92 2.99
N VAL A 116 10.87 -11.42 3.92
CA VAL A 116 10.76 -11.89 5.31
C VAL A 116 9.30 -12.24 5.59
N HIS A 117 9.05 -13.05 6.63
CA HIS A 117 7.68 -13.30 7.08
C HIS A 117 7.30 -12.30 8.16
N SER A 118 6.13 -11.67 8.03
CA SER A 118 5.55 -10.76 9.03
C SER A 118 4.28 -11.37 9.60
N PHE A 119 4.06 -11.26 10.91
CA PHE A 119 2.75 -11.53 11.51
C PHE A 119 2.04 -10.20 11.79
N PRO A 120 0.98 -9.85 11.05
CA PRO A 120 0.04 -8.85 11.49
C PRO A 120 -0.89 -9.48 12.53
N GLY A 121 -0.53 -9.39 13.81
CA GLY A 121 -1.38 -9.79 14.92
C GLY A 121 -1.67 -11.29 15.00
N SER A 122 -2.94 -11.66 14.90
CA SER A 122 -3.44 -13.04 15.05
C SER A 122 -3.57 -13.83 13.74
N CYS A 123 -3.10 -13.27 12.62
CA CYS A 123 -3.21 -13.92 11.31
C CYS A 123 -1.99 -14.81 10.98
N LEU A 124 -2.13 -15.65 9.96
CA LEU A 124 -1.02 -16.43 9.40
C LEU A 124 0.13 -15.51 8.96
N PRO A 125 1.39 -16.01 8.99
CA PRO A 125 2.52 -15.21 8.52
C PRO A 125 2.33 -14.81 7.05
N MET A 126 2.49 -13.52 6.78
CA MET A 126 2.44 -12.92 5.46
C MET A 126 3.85 -12.64 4.96
N LYS A 127 4.06 -12.65 3.65
CA LYS A 127 5.33 -12.23 3.06
C LYS A 127 5.39 -10.71 3.02
N ALA A 128 6.53 -10.14 3.41
CA ALA A 128 6.82 -8.72 3.29
C ALA A 128 8.22 -8.52 2.68
N TYR A 129 8.40 -7.44 1.92
CA TYR A 129 9.74 -7.03 1.47
C TYR A 129 10.49 -6.31 2.61
N VAL A 130 11.80 -6.44 2.66
CA VAL A 130 12.64 -5.72 3.64
C VAL A 130 12.42 -4.21 3.53
N GLY A 131 12.39 -3.65 2.32
CA GLY A 131 12.10 -2.22 2.12
C GLY A 131 10.72 -1.81 2.64
N ASP A 132 9.69 -2.65 2.47
CA ASP A 132 8.36 -2.41 3.05
C ASP A 132 8.41 -2.42 4.57
N TYR A 133 9.17 -3.35 5.16
CA TYR A 133 9.35 -3.43 6.61
C TYR A 133 10.05 -2.19 7.16
N PHE A 134 11.10 -1.70 6.51
CA PHE A 134 11.84 -0.51 6.94
C PHE A 134 10.91 0.72 6.95
N VAL A 135 10.14 0.90 5.88
CA VAL A 135 9.15 1.99 5.83
C VAL A 135 8.11 1.85 6.95
N GLU A 136 7.64 0.63 7.24
CA GLU A 136 6.64 0.41 8.28
C GLU A 136 7.16 0.77 9.68
N VAL A 137 8.34 0.26 10.05
CA VAL A 137 8.94 0.50 11.36
C VAL A 137 9.11 2.01 11.61
N TYR A 138 9.70 2.73 10.65
CA TYR A 138 9.93 4.17 10.81
C TYR A 138 8.61 4.97 10.78
N ARG A 139 7.66 4.57 9.94
CA ARG A 139 6.32 5.18 9.91
C ARG A 139 5.61 5.06 11.25
N ARG A 140 5.73 3.92 11.93
CA ARG A 140 5.16 3.72 13.28
C ARG A 140 5.81 4.63 14.30
N LYS A 141 7.14 4.77 14.30
CA LYS A 141 7.84 5.77 15.13
C LYS A 141 7.29 7.18 14.90
N CYS A 142 7.16 7.61 13.64
CA CYS A 142 6.56 8.90 13.29
C CYS A 142 5.08 9.02 13.69
N PHE A 143 4.34 7.92 13.74
CA PHE A 143 2.95 7.90 14.19
C PHE A 143 2.84 8.16 15.69
N PHE A 144 3.58 7.40 16.50
CA PHE A 144 3.57 7.55 17.95
C PHE A 144 4.16 8.88 18.40
N ALA A 145 5.22 9.36 17.74
CA ALA A 145 5.80 10.68 17.99
C ALA A 145 4.92 11.85 17.48
N ARG A 146 3.84 11.56 16.73
CA ARG A 146 3.00 12.56 16.03
C ARG A 146 3.79 13.50 15.11
N ASP A 147 4.93 13.02 14.61
CA ASP A 147 5.82 13.79 13.73
C ASP A 147 5.30 13.76 12.28
N SER A 148 4.54 14.79 11.91
CA SER A 148 4.00 14.95 10.56
C SER A 148 5.06 15.35 9.53
N ILE A 149 6.16 15.98 9.97
CA ILE A 149 7.25 16.44 9.10
C ILE A 149 8.05 15.23 8.61
N GLN A 150 8.50 14.37 9.52
CA GLN A 150 9.25 13.16 9.17
C GLN A 150 8.38 12.18 8.37
N ARG A 151 7.10 12.07 8.70
CA ARG A 151 6.14 11.31 7.89
C ARG A 151 6.01 11.84 6.46
N GLY A 152 5.97 13.16 6.30
CA GLY A 152 5.95 13.79 4.97
C GLY A 152 7.24 13.55 4.18
N LYS A 153 8.40 13.58 4.84
CA LYS A 153 9.69 13.24 4.21
C LYS A 153 9.73 11.77 3.78
N LEU A 154 9.30 10.85 4.64
CA LEU A 154 9.18 9.43 4.31
C LEU A 154 8.28 9.21 3.09
N ASP A 155 7.09 9.82 3.08
CA ASP A 155 6.16 9.71 1.95
C ASP A 155 6.82 10.24 0.66
N SER A 156 7.57 11.34 0.73
CA SER A 156 8.32 11.87 -0.40
C SER A 156 9.40 10.89 -0.89
N ILE A 157 10.21 10.32 0.00
CA ILE A 157 11.26 9.36 -0.37
C ILE A 157 10.64 8.15 -1.09
N VAL A 158 9.60 7.56 -0.51
CA VAL A 158 8.97 6.34 -1.05
C VAL A 158 8.26 6.61 -2.39
N ILE A 159 7.67 7.80 -2.59
CA ILE A 159 7.00 8.15 -3.85
C ILE A 159 8.01 8.42 -4.97
N PHE A 160 9.05 9.21 -4.68
CA PHE A 160 9.96 9.73 -5.70
C PHE A 160 11.09 8.77 -6.06
N ALA A 161 11.53 7.92 -5.12
CA ALA A 161 12.49 6.87 -5.43
C ALA A 161 11.83 5.81 -6.34
N PRO A 162 12.48 5.35 -7.41
CA PRO A 162 12.06 4.15 -8.10
C PRO A 162 12.01 3.00 -7.10
N ASN A 163 10.91 2.24 -7.05
CA ASN A 163 10.77 1.03 -6.23
C ASN A 163 9.47 0.29 -6.56
N LYS A 164 9.40 -0.98 -6.13
CA LYS A 164 8.22 -1.87 -6.28
C LYS A 164 7.54 -2.18 -4.94
N LEU A 165 7.81 -1.37 -3.91
CA LEU A 165 7.34 -1.61 -2.56
C LEU A 165 5.86 -1.29 -2.43
N SER A 166 5.12 -2.10 -1.66
CA SER A 166 3.70 -1.86 -1.39
C SER A 166 3.46 -0.57 -0.60
N ALA A 167 4.44 -0.15 0.20
CA ALA A 167 4.47 1.10 0.94
C ALA A 167 4.28 2.33 0.04
N ARG A 168 4.72 2.25 -1.22
CA ARG A 168 4.55 3.33 -2.21
C ARG A 168 3.09 3.63 -2.46
N HIS A 169 2.25 2.61 -2.58
CA HIS A 169 0.82 2.82 -2.74
C HIS A 169 0.23 3.61 -1.55
N PHE A 170 0.55 3.21 -0.32
CA PHE A 170 0.03 3.88 0.86
C PHE A 170 0.53 5.33 0.98
N ALA A 171 1.80 5.59 0.60
CA ALA A 171 2.35 6.93 0.56
C ALA A 171 1.63 7.81 -0.49
N MET A 172 1.43 7.30 -1.71
CA MET A 172 0.68 7.99 -2.75
C MET A 172 -0.74 8.31 -2.30
N TYR A 173 -1.43 7.35 -1.68
CA TYR A 173 -2.81 7.55 -1.18
C TYR A 173 -2.89 8.66 -0.13
N ARG A 174 -1.95 8.71 0.82
CA ARG A 174 -1.86 9.78 1.81
C ARG A 174 -1.55 11.14 1.17
N ALA A 175 -0.60 11.17 0.24
CA ALA A 175 -0.24 12.39 -0.47
C ALA A 175 -1.42 12.97 -1.26
N ALA A 176 -2.22 12.11 -1.90
CA ALA A 176 -3.42 12.52 -2.62
C ALA A 176 -4.48 13.16 -1.71
N ASN A 177 -4.71 12.61 -0.51
CA ASN A 177 -5.59 13.26 0.48
C ASN A 177 -5.11 14.65 0.90
N ALA A 178 -3.80 14.90 0.85
CA ALA A 178 -3.19 16.20 1.13
C ALA A 178 -3.08 17.10 -0.11
N GLY A 179 -3.56 16.67 -1.29
CA GLY A 179 -3.45 17.41 -2.54
C GLY A 179 -2.02 17.55 -3.08
N LYS A 180 -1.09 16.66 -2.67
CA LYS A 180 0.34 16.74 -3.01
C LYS A 180 0.74 15.73 -4.08
N PHE A 181 1.84 16.04 -4.78
CA PHE A 181 2.54 15.12 -5.70
C PHE A 181 1.73 14.60 -6.89
N TYR A 182 0.67 15.32 -7.29
CA TYR A 182 -0.18 14.93 -8.42
C TYR A 182 0.62 14.52 -9.68
N ASN A 183 1.53 15.37 -10.14
CA ASN A 183 2.31 15.10 -11.36
C ASN A 183 3.11 13.80 -11.25
N LYS A 184 3.81 13.59 -10.12
CA LYS A 184 4.60 12.38 -9.91
C LYS A 184 3.73 11.14 -9.76
N ILE A 185 2.60 11.24 -9.06
CA ILE A 185 1.63 10.14 -8.95
C ILE A 185 1.08 9.77 -10.32
N ARG A 186 0.74 10.75 -11.15
CA ARG A 186 0.25 10.52 -12.52
C ARG A 186 1.31 9.86 -13.40
N GLU A 187 2.55 10.33 -13.34
CA GLU A 187 3.70 9.71 -14.02
C GLU A 187 3.83 8.22 -13.65
N ILE A 188 3.86 7.90 -12.35
CA ILE A 188 3.96 6.52 -11.84
C ILE A 188 2.82 5.64 -12.36
N VAL A 189 1.59 6.18 -12.39
CA VAL A 189 0.41 5.45 -12.89
C VAL A 189 0.51 5.19 -14.39
N MET A 190 1.01 6.16 -15.18
CA MET A 190 1.18 6.01 -16.62
C MET A 190 2.27 5.02 -17.00
N GLU A 191 3.34 4.92 -16.20
CA GLU A 191 4.43 3.97 -16.40
C GLU A 191 4.06 2.53 -16.01
N ALA A 192 2.82 2.30 -15.56
CA ALA A 192 2.32 1.02 -15.07
C ALA A 192 3.18 0.39 -13.96
N GLU A 193 3.94 1.20 -13.22
CA GLU A 193 4.75 0.76 -12.08
C GLU A 193 3.88 0.37 -10.87
N VAL A 194 2.58 0.66 -10.91
CA VAL A 194 1.64 0.43 -9.81
C VAL A 194 0.39 -0.34 -10.25
N SER A 195 -0.12 -1.15 -9.32
CA SER A 195 -1.40 -1.86 -9.46
C SER A 195 -2.58 -0.88 -9.58
N GLY A 196 -3.81 -1.40 -9.79
CA GLY A 196 -5.02 -0.55 -9.94
C GLY A 196 -5.29 0.43 -8.80
N GLN A 197 -4.62 0.25 -7.68
CA GLN A 197 -4.54 1.20 -6.58
C GLN A 197 -3.98 2.58 -6.95
N GLY A 198 -3.07 2.65 -7.93
CA GLY A 198 -2.55 3.90 -8.47
C GLY A 198 -3.64 4.75 -9.12
N ILE A 199 -4.53 4.13 -9.91
CA ILE A 199 -5.65 4.81 -10.56
C ILE A 199 -6.68 5.31 -9.55
N ILE A 200 -7.00 4.49 -8.54
CA ILE A 200 -7.87 4.91 -7.43
C ILE A 200 -7.27 6.15 -6.75
N THR A 201 -5.96 6.13 -6.49
CA THR A 201 -5.25 7.26 -5.88
C THR A 201 -5.28 8.51 -6.76
N LEU A 202 -5.07 8.36 -8.07
CA LEU A 202 -5.11 9.47 -9.03
C LEU A 202 -6.51 10.11 -9.09
N ALA A 203 -7.57 9.29 -9.04
CA ALA A 203 -8.94 9.79 -9.07
C ALA A 203 -9.27 10.72 -7.89
N LYS A 204 -8.59 10.58 -6.73
CA LYS A 204 -8.80 11.47 -5.57
C LYS A 204 -8.48 12.94 -5.87
N PHE A 205 -7.63 13.21 -6.86
CA PHE A 205 -7.33 14.58 -7.31
C PHE A 205 -8.43 15.20 -8.19
N ARG A 206 -9.37 14.38 -8.70
CA ARG A 206 -10.55 14.81 -9.46
C ARG A 206 -10.21 15.73 -10.64
N ARG A 207 -9.16 15.38 -11.40
CA ARG A 207 -8.73 16.15 -12.58
C ARG A 207 -9.38 15.59 -13.84
N GLU A 208 -9.99 16.45 -14.64
CA GLU A 208 -10.66 16.03 -15.88
C GLU A 208 -9.72 15.34 -16.86
N GLN A 209 -8.45 15.76 -16.92
CA GLN A 209 -7.43 15.15 -17.77
C GLN A 209 -7.11 13.68 -17.46
N ASP A 210 -7.62 13.14 -16.34
CA ASP A 210 -7.44 11.73 -15.95
C ASP A 210 -8.66 10.86 -16.27
N ILE A 211 -9.75 11.43 -16.80
CA ILE A 211 -10.98 10.70 -17.15
C ILE A 211 -10.67 9.55 -18.12
N ASP A 212 -9.96 9.85 -19.21
CA ASP A 212 -9.63 8.85 -20.22
C ASP A 212 -8.69 7.77 -19.67
N LEU A 213 -7.77 8.14 -18.78
CA LEU A 213 -6.86 7.21 -18.14
C LEU A 213 -7.62 6.26 -17.19
N ILE A 214 -8.57 6.77 -16.40
CA ILE A 214 -9.43 5.97 -15.51
C ILE A 214 -10.30 4.99 -16.33
N MET A 215 -10.88 5.46 -17.43
CA MET A 215 -11.78 4.65 -18.27
C MET A 215 -11.07 3.57 -19.08
N ASN A 216 -9.85 3.85 -19.51
CA ASN A 216 -9.09 2.92 -20.35
C ASN A 216 -8.07 2.09 -19.56
N TRP A 217 -8.04 2.23 -18.23
CA TRP A 217 -7.10 1.49 -17.41
C TRP A 217 -7.33 -0.02 -17.52
N LYS A 218 -6.24 -0.76 -17.71
CA LYS A 218 -6.22 -2.21 -17.75
C LYS A 218 -5.03 -2.68 -16.93
N SER A 219 -5.28 -3.58 -15.97
CA SER A 219 -4.20 -4.28 -15.30
C SER A 219 -3.37 -5.04 -16.33
N SER A 220 -2.05 -4.87 -16.27
CA SER A 220 -1.08 -5.70 -16.98
C SER A 220 -1.07 -7.14 -16.46
N ASP A 221 -1.57 -7.37 -15.25
CA ASP A 221 -1.67 -8.70 -14.66
C ASP A 221 -2.86 -9.48 -15.23
N HIS A 222 -2.54 -10.49 -16.05
CA HIS A 222 -3.52 -11.37 -16.69
C HIS A 222 -4.31 -12.24 -15.70
N LEU A 223 -3.81 -12.49 -14.49
CA LEU A 223 -4.50 -13.25 -13.45
C LEU A 223 -5.61 -12.45 -12.76
N HIS A 224 -5.68 -11.14 -13.02
CA HIS A 224 -6.54 -10.21 -12.31
C HIS A 224 -7.38 -9.31 -13.22
N ARG A 225 -7.71 -9.76 -14.44
CA ARG A 225 -8.58 -9.00 -15.37
C ARG A 225 -9.93 -8.60 -14.74
N ASP A 226 -10.51 -9.45 -13.90
CA ASP A 226 -11.77 -9.16 -13.21
C ASP A 226 -11.64 -8.05 -12.15
N ARG A 227 -10.41 -7.77 -11.68
CA ARG A 227 -10.13 -6.63 -10.80
C ARG A 227 -10.12 -5.28 -11.54
N ASN A 228 -10.10 -5.28 -12.88
CA ASN A 228 -10.13 -4.04 -13.67
C ASN A 228 -11.39 -3.23 -13.39
N ALA A 229 -12.56 -3.88 -13.47
CA ALA A 229 -13.83 -3.23 -13.19
C ALA A 229 -13.89 -2.70 -11.75
N SER A 230 -13.42 -3.49 -10.78
CA SER A 230 -13.37 -3.10 -9.36
C SER A 230 -12.56 -1.83 -9.12
N CYS A 231 -11.36 -1.71 -9.69
CA CYS A 231 -10.54 -0.52 -9.55
C CYS A 231 -11.15 0.70 -10.26
N THR A 232 -11.72 0.51 -11.46
CA THR A 232 -12.43 1.57 -12.17
C THR A 232 -13.63 2.08 -11.37
N PHE A 233 -14.43 1.21 -10.77
CA PHE A 233 -15.56 1.63 -9.92
C PHE A 233 -15.09 2.40 -8.68
N PHE A 234 -14.04 1.95 -8.00
CA PHE A 234 -13.48 2.72 -6.88
C PHE A 234 -12.97 4.10 -7.31
N ALA A 235 -12.28 4.19 -8.45
CA ALA A 235 -11.82 5.46 -9.00
C ALA A 235 -12.99 6.40 -9.32
N ILE A 236 -14.07 5.88 -9.93
CA ILE A 236 -15.28 6.66 -10.19
C ILE A 236 -15.99 7.08 -8.89
N ALA A 237 -15.94 6.26 -7.84
CA ALA A 237 -16.49 6.63 -6.54
C ALA A 237 -15.73 7.80 -5.89
N GLU A 238 -14.40 7.85 -6.05
CA GLU A 238 -13.55 8.95 -5.58
C GLU A 238 -13.74 10.23 -6.42
N PHE A 239 -14.03 10.07 -7.72
CA PHE A 239 -14.29 11.14 -8.67
C PHE A 239 -15.60 10.93 -9.46
N PRO A 240 -16.78 11.17 -8.86
CA PRO A 240 -18.04 11.08 -9.59
C PRO A 240 -18.10 12.18 -10.66
N HIS A 241 -18.13 11.80 -11.94
CA HIS A 241 -18.09 12.73 -13.07
C HIS A 241 -19.03 12.29 -14.21
N PRO A 242 -19.81 13.19 -14.84
CA PRO A 242 -20.80 12.82 -15.86
C PRO A 242 -20.27 11.93 -17.00
N ALA A 243 -18.99 12.09 -17.39
CA ALA A 243 -18.35 11.28 -18.42
C ALA A 243 -18.35 9.76 -18.11
N PHE A 244 -18.40 9.37 -16.83
CA PHE A 244 -18.45 7.95 -16.45
C PHE A 244 -19.88 7.39 -16.41
N SER A 245 -20.91 8.25 -16.52
CA SER A 245 -22.31 7.82 -16.40
C SER A 245 -22.73 6.79 -17.45
N PRO A 246 -22.41 6.94 -18.76
CA PRO A 246 -22.78 5.94 -19.77
C PRO A 246 -22.23 4.56 -19.45
N PHE A 247 -20.99 4.49 -18.97
CA PHE A 247 -20.35 3.24 -18.56
C PHE A 247 -21.08 2.58 -17.38
N LEU A 248 -21.36 3.33 -16.30
CA LEU A 248 -22.08 2.81 -15.15
C LEU A 248 -23.50 2.33 -15.51
N GLN A 249 -24.21 3.09 -16.34
CA GLN A 249 -25.56 2.74 -16.82
C GLN A 249 -25.55 1.45 -17.63
N GLN A 250 -24.59 1.28 -18.53
CA GLN A 250 -24.44 0.05 -19.30
C GLN A 250 -24.12 -1.13 -18.39
N TYR A 251 -23.18 -0.94 -17.45
CA TYR A 251 -22.72 -2.01 -16.58
C TYR A 251 -23.82 -2.51 -15.65
N ILE A 252 -24.59 -1.62 -15.00
CA ILE A 252 -25.67 -2.04 -14.10
C ILE A 252 -26.80 -2.75 -14.85
N LYS A 253 -27.16 -2.30 -16.05
CA LYS A 253 -28.17 -2.98 -16.89
C LYS A 253 -27.79 -4.42 -17.23
N LYS A 254 -26.48 -4.68 -17.41
CA LYS A 254 -25.97 -6.04 -17.60
C LYS A 254 -25.91 -6.82 -16.29
N ALA A 255 -25.43 -6.18 -15.22
CA ALA A 255 -25.19 -6.82 -13.93
C ALA A 255 -26.48 -7.41 -13.31
N ILE A 256 -27.61 -6.71 -13.42
CA ILE A 256 -28.90 -7.15 -12.83
C ILE A 256 -29.53 -8.38 -13.53
N LEU A 257 -28.96 -8.85 -14.64
CA LEU A 257 -29.48 -10.00 -15.40
C LEU A 257 -28.92 -11.35 -14.92
N ALA A 258 -27.94 -11.33 -14.02
CA ALA A 258 -27.26 -12.53 -13.52
C ALA A 258 -27.00 -12.40 -12.02
N LYS A 259 -26.48 -13.46 -11.39
CA LYS A 259 -26.04 -13.37 -10.00
C LYS A 259 -24.92 -12.33 -9.86
N PRO A 260 -24.91 -11.54 -8.78
CA PRO A 260 -23.88 -10.52 -8.57
C PRO A 260 -22.51 -11.16 -8.39
N ASP A 261 -21.54 -10.67 -9.13
CA ASP A 261 -20.13 -10.98 -8.89
C ASP A 261 -19.54 -10.12 -7.76
N VAL A 262 -18.26 -10.36 -7.45
CA VAL A 262 -17.52 -9.63 -6.40
C VAL A 262 -17.45 -8.13 -6.67
N SER A 263 -17.51 -7.66 -7.92
CA SER A 263 -17.44 -6.24 -8.28
C SER A 263 -18.76 -5.50 -8.12
N CYS A 264 -19.88 -6.22 -8.00
CA CYS A 264 -21.22 -5.63 -7.97
C CYS A 264 -21.43 -4.63 -6.82
N HIS A 265 -20.90 -4.91 -5.63
CA HIS A 265 -20.96 -3.96 -4.51
C HIS A 265 -20.20 -2.65 -4.81
N LEU A 266 -19.09 -2.73 -5.55
CA LEU A 266 -18.30 -1.55 -5.94
C LEU A 266 -18.99 -0.74 -7.03
N LEU A 267 -19.67 -1.40 -7.97
CA LEU A 267 -20.52 -0.73 -8.94
C LEU A 267 -21.60 0.10 -8.23
N TYR A 268 -22.32 -0.49 -7.27
CA TYR A 268 -23.34 0.23 -6.51
C TYR A 268 -22.75 1.37 -5.68
N PHE A 269 -21.57 1.15 -5.07
CA PHE A 269 -20.85 2.18 -4.36
C PHE A 269 -20.46 3.36 -5.28
N ALA A 270 -19.96 3.08 -6.48
CA ALA A 270 -19.63 4.10 -7.48
C ALA A 270 -20.85 4.91 -7.90
N ILE A 271 -21.97 4.25 -8.18
CA ILE A 271 -23.24 4.92 -8.53
C ILE A 271 -23.73 5.78 -7.36
N ALA A 272 -23.71 5.26 -6.13
CA ALA A 272 -24.18 6.00 -4.95
C ALA A 272 -23.40 7.30 -4.70
N ASN A 273 -22.12 7.37 -5.07
CA ASN A 273 -21.32 8.58 -4.84
C ASN A 273 -21.72 9.77 -5.73
N TYR A 274 -22.56 9.59 -6.76
CA TYR A 274 -23.11 10.69 -7.55
C TYR A 274 -24.16 11.53 -6.81
N ASN A 275 -24.83 10.96 -5.80
CA ASN A 275 -25.77 11.66 -4.93
C ASN A 275 -26.86 12.46 -5.67
N ASN A 276 -27.36 11.93 -6.79
CA ASN A 276 -28.34 12.61 -7.64
C ASN A 276 -29.48 11.67 -8.08
N LYS A 277 -30.52 12.24 -8.69
CA LYS A 277 -31.71 11.48 -9.10
C LYS A 277 -31.37 10.32 -10.03
N THR A 278 -30.51 10.52 -11.02
CA THR A 278 -30.09 9.45 -11.94
C THR A 278 -29.45 8.28 -11.19
N SER A 279 -28.57 8.55 -10.24
CA SER A 279 -27.97 7.49 -9.43
C SER A 279 -28.99 6.76 -8.55
N HIS A 280 -29.98 7.48 -8.00
CA HIS A 280 -31.08 6.88 -7.26
C HIS A 280 -31.89 5.93 -8.15
N ASP A 281 -32.27 6.39 -9.34
CA ASP A 281 -33.04 5.60 -10.31
C ASP A 281 -32.28 4.31 -10.68
N LEU A 282 -30.96 4.39 -10.93
CA LEU A 282 -30.13 3.22 -11.20
C LEU A 282 -30.07 2.25 -10.02
N LEU A 283 -29.90 2.75 -8.80
CA LEU A 283 -29.87 1.92 -7.58
C LEU A 283 -31.25 1.34 -7.22
N SER A 284 -32.33 1.77 -7.87
CA SER A 284 -33.65 1.20 -7.71
C SER A 284 -33.89 -0.06 -8.58
N LEU A 285 -33.07 -0.27 -9.62
CA LEU A 285 -33.20 -1.40 -10.56
C LEU A 285 -33.14 -2.77 -9.89
N PRO A 286 -32.28 -3.04 -8.88
CA PRO A 286 -32.21 -4.35 -8.25
C PRO A 286 -33.52 -4.81 -7.62
N PHE A 287 -34.38 -3.89 -7.17
CA PHE A 287 -35.68 -4.23 -6.59
C PHE A 287 -36.67 -4.78 -7.63
N GLN A 288 -36.43 -4.55 -8.91
CA GLN A 288 -37.31 -4.96 -10.02
C GLN A 288 -36.95 -6.33 -10.58
N ILE A 289 -35.87 -6.96 -10.11
CA ILE A 289 -35.43 -8.29 -10.56
C ILE A 289 -36.52 -9.32 -10.21
N ALA A 290 -36.98 -10.06 -11.22
CA ALA A 290 -38.06 -11.04 -11.07
C ALA A 290 -37.64 -12.25 -10.23
N ASP A 291 -36.45 -12.81 -10.51
CA ASP A 291 -35.88 -13.92 -9.76
C ASP A 291 -35.57 -13.50 -8.31
N LYS A 292 -36.24 -14.14 -7.35
CA LYS A 292 -36.11 -13.82 -5.93
C LYS A 292 -34.70 -14.08 -5.39
N SER A 293 -34.03 -15.14 -5.83
CA SER A 293 -32.69 -15.49 -5.37
C SER A 293 -31.69 -14.44 -5.85
N ILE A 294 -31.69 -14.14 -7.15
CA ILE A 294 -30.80 -13.14 -7.75
C ILE A 294 -31.08 -11.77 -7.14
N ARG A 295 -32.35 -11.40 -6.98
CA ARG A 295 -32.76 -10.16 -6.32
C ARG A 295 -32.18 -10.03 -4.92
N THR A 296 -32.33 -11.05 -4.07
CA THR A 296 -31.82 -11.02 -2.69
C THR A 296 -30.31 -10.78 -2.67
N GLU A 297 -29.54 -11.53 -3.48
CA GLU A 297 -28.08 -11.37 -3.53
C GLU A 297 -27.68 -9.94 -3.96
N HIS A 298 -28.36 -9.34 -4.95
CA HIS A 298 -28.10 -7.95 -5.32
C HIS A 298 -28.50 -6.94 -4.24
N LEU A 299 -29.62 -7.15 -3.55
CA LEU A 299 -30.08 -6.25 -2.49
C LEU A 299 -29.13 -6.27 -1.29
N GLU A 300 -28.47 -7.39 -1.00
CA GLU A 300 -27.39 -7.47 0.00
C GLU A 300 -26.20 -6.59 -0.42
N LYS A 301 -25.73 -6.71 -1.67
CA LYS A 301 -24.63 -5.88 -2.20
C LYS A 301 -25.00 -4.39 -2.23
N LEU A 302 -26.24 -4.06 -2.57
CA LEU A 302 -26.75 -2.69 -2.53
C LEU A 302 -26.77 -2.15 -1.09
N SER A 303 -27.20 -2.98 -0.13
CA SER A 303 -27.22 -2.63 1.30
C SER A 303 -25.82 -2.34 1.82
N GLU A 304 -24.82 -3.16 1.44
CA GLU A 304 -23.40 -2.90 1.76
C GLU A 304 -22.92 -1.56 1.21
N ALA A 305 -23.19 -1.27 -0.07
CA ALA A 305 -22.81 -0.01 -0.70
C ALA A 305 -23.46 1.22 -0.03
N LEU A 306 -24.76 1.15 0.30
CA LEU A 306 -25.52 2.24 0.93
C LEU A 306 -25.22 2.44 2.42
N LYS A 307 -24.49 1.51 3.08
CA LYS A 307 -23.94 1.76 4.41
C LYS A 307 -22.75 2.73 4.36
N MET A 308 -22.01 2.73 3.25
CA MET A 308 -20.82 3.56 3.05
C MET A 308 -21.14 4.97 2.53
N ASN A 309 -22.39 5.24 2.18
CA ASN A 309 -22.86 6.54 1.73
C ASN A 309 -24.14 6.88 2.51
N SER A 310 -24.12 7.96 3.30
CA SER A 310 -25.24 8.38 4.17
C SER A 310 -26.17 9.42 3.54
N ASN A 311 -26.03 9.71 2.25
CA ASN A 311 -26.79 10.77 1.60
C ASN A 311 -28.31 10.54 1.75
N PRO A 312 -29.10 11.57 2.11
CA PRO A 312 -30.54 11.45 2.30
C PRO A 312 -31.34 11.03 1.06
N ILE A 313 -30.81 11.27 -0.15
CA ILE A 313 -31.50 10.91 -1.40
C ILE A 313 -31.82 9.41 -1.48
N TYR A 314 -31.07 8.56 -0.77
CA TYR A 314 -31.25 7.11 -0.76
C TYR A 314 -32.05 6.59 0.46
N ASN A 315 -32.69 7.46 1.25
CA ASN A 315 -33.42 7.06 2.46
C ASN A 315 -34.57 6.11 2.17
N ASP A 316 -35.30 6.30 1.07
CA ASP A 316 -36.37 5.39 0.65
C ASP A 316 -35.79 4.01 0.28
N LEU A 317 -34.68 3.96 -0.45
CA LEU A 317 -34.00 2.70 -0.80
C LEU A 317 -33.53 1.95 0.45
N ARG A 318 -32.92 2.64 1.42
CA ARG A 318 -32.55 2.06 2.73
C ARG A 318 -33.75 1.53 3.49
N SER A 319 -34.88 2.24 3.43
CA SER A 319 -36.12 1.83 4.10
C SER A 319 -36.71 0.58 3.46
N ARG A 320 -36.74 0.52 2.12
CA ARG A 320 -37.14 -0.67 1.35
C ARG A 320 -36.26 -1.87 1.68
N LEU A 321 -34.94 -1.71 1.76
CA LEU A 321 -34.00 -2.78 2.11
C LEU A 321 -34.27 -3.42 3.49
N LYS A 322 -34.77 -2.65 4.47
CA LYS A 322 -35.12 -3.20 5.79
C LYS A 322 -36.29 -4.20 5.72
N GLY A 323 -37.21 -4.02 4.77
CA GLY A 323 -38.36 -4.92 4.58
C GLY A 323 -38.04 -6.25 3.89
N TYR A 324 -36.80 -6.46 3.44
CA TYR A 324 -36.36 -7.71 2.80
C TYR A 324 -35.51 -8.61 3.70
N LYS A 325 -35.18 -8.16 4.92
CA LYS A 325 -34.50 -8.98 5.94
C LYS A 325 -35.52 -9.78 6.74
#